data_AF-A0A0C2DZN6-F1
#
_entry.id   AF-A0A0C2DZN6-F1
#
_cell.length_a   1.000
_cell.length_b   1.000
_cell.length_c   1.000
_cell.angle_alpha   90.00
_cell.angle_beta   90.00
_cell.angle_gamma   90.00
#
_symmetry.space_group_name_H-M   'P 1'
#
loop_
_entity.id
_entity.type
_entity.pdbx_description
1 polymer ?
#
loop_
_entity_poly.entity_id
_entity_poly.type
_entity_poly.pdbx_seq_one_letter_code
_entity_poly.pdbx_strand_id
1 'polypeptide(L)' 'MWDEPTTEARGIAAVTQCEPFGARAIVPCFDEPEYKAIWNVTIIHPVGTKAIANALELSETT' A
#
# COMPACT_ATOMS: atom_id res chain seq x y z
N MET A 1 -29.21 30.26 1.85
CA MET A 1 -27.99 30.00 2.65
C MET A 1 -27.56 28.61 2.26
N TRP A 2 -26.77 28.54 1.20
CA TRP A 2 -26.24 27.29 0.65
C TRP A 2 -24.83 27.18 1.19
N ASP A 3 -24.54 26.13 1.94
CA ASP A 3 -23.20 25.89 2.44
C ASP A 3 -22.25 25.78 1.24
N GLU A 4 -21.20 26.60 1.22
CA GLU A 4 -20.17 26.51 0.20
C GLU A 4 -19.46 25.16 0.32
N PRO A 5 -19.10 24.51 -0.80
CA PRO A 5 -18.34 23.27 -0.75
C PRO A 5 -17.00 23.56 -0.08
N THR A 6 -16.84 23.07 1.16
CA THR A 6 -15.56 23.12 1.85
C THR A 6 -14.56 22.39 0.97
N THR A 7 -13.49 23.06 0.55
CA THR A 7 -12.42 22.45 -0.23
C THR A 7 -11.96 21.18 0.47
N GLU A 8 -12.34 20.01 -0.05
CA GLU A 8 -11.95 18.75 0.57
C GLU A 8 -10.42 18.66 0.54
N ALA A 9 -9.81 18.42 1.70
CA ALA A 9 -8.38 18.20 1.79
C ALA A 9 -8.03 16.96 0.98
N ARG A 10 -7.45 17.17 -0.21
CA ARG A 10 -7.08 16.09 -1.12
C ARG A 10 -5.86 15.33 -0.57
N GLY A 11 -6.12 14.20 0.09
CA GLY A 11 -5.08 13.25 0.49
C GLY A 11 -4.51 12.49 -0.71
N ILE A 12 -3.24 12.09 -0.63
CA ILE A 12 -2.60 11.17 -1.59
C ILE A 12 -2.27 9.88 -0.84
N ALA A 13 -2.59 8.74 -1.46
CA ALA A 13 -2.24 7.42 -0.95
C ALA A 13 -1.49 6.63 -2.04
N ALA A 14 -0.49 5.86 -1.63
CA ALA A 14 0.12 4.84 -2.47
C ALA A 14 -0.64 3.52 -2.27
N VAL A 15 -1.06 2.90 -3.37
CA VAL A 15 -1.85 1.64 -3.36
C VAL A 15 -1.34 0.70 -4.44
N THR A 16 -1.54 -0.61 -4.24
CA THR A 16 -1.11 -1.65 -5.18
C THR A 16 -2.31 -2.38 -5.78
N GLN A 17 -2.28 -2.58 -7.09
CA GLN A 17 -3.11 -3.58 -7.78
C GLN A 17 -2.16 -4.51 -8.55
N CYS A 18 -2.06 -5.76 -8.10
CA CYS A 18 -1.10 -6.71 -8.63
C CYS A 18 -1.70 -7.69 -9.65
N GLU A 19 -3.02 -7.79 -9.76
CA GLU A 19 -3.63 -8.72 -10.72
C GLU A 19 -3.59 -8.16 -12.16
N PRO A 20 -3.29 -9.00 -13.17
CA PRO A 20 -2.79 -10.39 -13.06
C PRO A 20 -1.26 -10.49 -12.92
N PHE A 21 -0.50 -9.48 -13.37
CA PHE A 21 0.97 -9.53 -13.48
C PHE A 21 1.64 -8.22 -13.02
N GLY A 22 1.01 -7.51 -12.10
CA GLY A 22 1.46 -6.20 -11.60
C GLY A 22 2.52 -6.29 -10.51
N ALA A 23 2.71 -7.45 -9.86
CA ALA A 23 3.64 -7.57 -8.75
C ALA A 23 5.10 -7.37 -9.21
N ARG A 24 5.44 -7.83 -10.42
CA ARG A 24 6.78 -7.66 -11.02
C ARG A 24 7.21 -6.20 -11.24
N ALA A 25 6.28 -5.25 -11.21
CA ALA A 25 6.57 -3.82 -11.30
C ALA A 25 6.98 -3.21 -9.95
N ILE A 26 6.68 -3.91 -8.84
CA ILE A 26 6.95 -3.44 -7.47
C ILE A 26 8.24 -4.07 -6.94
N VAL A 27 8.44 -5.37 -7.20
CA VAL A 27 9.59 -6.14 -6.73
C VAL A 27 9.97 -7.21 -7.75
N PRO A 28 11.27 -7.50 -7.97
CA PRO A 28 11.66 -8.66 -8.78
C PRO A 28 11.20 -9.96 -8.11
N CYS A 29 10.29 -10.69 -8.75
CA CYS A 29 9.74 -11.94 -8.22
C CYS A 29 9.29 -12.90 -9.33
N PHE A 30 9.08 -14.17 -8.96
CA PHE A 30 8.42 -15.15 -9.82
C PHE A 30 6.91 -14.90 -9.79
N ASP A 31 6.46 -13.98 -10.65
CA ASP A 31 5.09 -13.41 -10.68
C ASP A 31 4.09 -14.29 -11.46
N GLU A 32 3.97 -15.55 -11.04
CA GLU A 32 2.92 -16.50 -11.47
C GLU A 32 2.25 -17.10 -10.22
N PRO A 33 0.93 -17.37 -10.24
CA PRO A 33 0.17 -17.74 -9.04
C PRO A 33 0.58 -19.09 -8.41
N GLU A 34 1.21 -19.98 -9.18
CA GLU A 34 1.71 -21.27 -8.71
C GLU A 34 2.94 -21.13 -7.79
N TYR A 35 3.73 -20.06 -7.93
CA TYR A 35 4.96 -19.85 -7.15
C TYR A 35 4.68 -19.09 -5.84
N LYS A 36 3.92 -19.73 -4.95
CA LYS A 36 3.60 -19.17 -3.62
C LYS A 36 4.85 -19.05 -2.73
N ALA A 37 4.94 -17.96 -1.98
CA ALA A 37 6.00 -17.70 -1.01
C ALA A 37 5.48 -16.91 0.19
N ILE A 38 6.23 -16.94 1.30
CA ILE A 38 6.01 -16.07 2.46
C ILE A 38 6.67 -14.73 2.17
N TRP A 39 5.94 -13.64 2.41
CA TRP A 39 6.42 -12.27 2.20
C TRP A 39 6.60 -11.54 3.53
N ASN A 40 7.84 -11.20 3.85
CA ASN A 40 8.16 -10.30 4.96
C ASN A 40 8.26 -8.88 4.39
N VAL A 41 7.32 -8.02 4.74
CA VAL A 41 7.18 -6.68 4.13
C VAL A 41 7.48 -5.61 5.17
N THR A 42 8.31 -4.64 4.78
CA THR A 42 8.54 -3.40 5.54
C THR A 42 8.16 -2.23 4.63
N ILE A 43 7.27 -1.36 5.12
CA ILE A 43 6.81 -0.19 4.37
C ILE A 43 7.34 1.05 5.08
N ILE A 44 8.19 1.82 4.39
CA ILE A 44 8.67 3.11 4.86
C ILE A 44 7.73 4.17 4.27
N HIS A 45 7.10 4.97 5.13
CA HIS A 45 6.12 5.98 4.74
C HIS A 45 6.30 7.28 5.54
N PRO A 46 5.77 8.42 5.05
CA PRO A 46 5.86 9.69 5.78
C PRO A 46 5.20 9.64 7.15
N VAL A 47 5.71 10.45 8.08
CA VAL A 47 5.12 10.62 9.41
C VAL A 47 3.67 11.12 9.28
N GLY A 48 2.78 10.52 10.06
CA GLY A 48 1.35 10.85 10.05
C GLY A 48 0.53 10.13 8.98
N THR A 49 1.16 9.29 8.13
CA THR A 49 0.43 8.32 7.30
C THR A 49 0.44 6.93 7.96
N LYS A 50 -0.26 5.97 7.37
CA LYS A 50 -0.34 4.60 7.88
C LYS A 50 0.03 3.60 6.78
N ALA A 51 0.90 2.65 7.11
CA ALA A 51 1.14 1.48 6.29
C ALA A 51 0.09 0.38 6.54
N ILE A 52 -0.35 -0.28 5.47
CA ILE A 52 -1.27 -1.42 5.54
C ILE A 52 -0.76 -2.49 4.56
N ALA A 53 -0.78 -3.75 4.99
CA ALA A 53 -0.40 -4.92 4.20
C ALA A 53 -1.33 -6.11 4.51
N ASN A 54 -1.05 -7.28 3.92
CA ASN A 54 -1.91 -8.47 4.05
C ASN A 54 -2.01 -9.01 5.49
N ALA A 55 -0.96 -8.85 6.29
CA ALA A 55 -0.87 -9.35 7.66
C ALA A 55 -0.84 -8.18 8.67
N LEU A 56 -1.04 -8.52 9.95
CA LEU A 56 -0.89 -7.55 11.05
C LEU A 56 0.53 -7.00 11.08
N GLU A 57 0.64 -5.72 11.40
CA GLU A 57 1.91 -5.05 11.64
C GLU A 57 2.65 -5.70 12.80
N LEU A 58 3.91 -6.07 12.57
CA LEU A 58 4.75 -6.75 13.57
C LEU A 58 5.58 -5.76 14.41
N SER A 59 5.93 -4.61 13.84
CA SER A 59 6.72 -3.57 14.50
C SER A 59 6.53 -2.23 13.81
N GLU A 60 6.25 -1.18 14.59
CA GLU A 60 6.26 0.21 14.13
C GLU A 60 7.62 0.82 14.48
N THR A 61 8.31 1.39 13.49
CA THR A 61 9.57 2.12 13.72
C THR A 61 9.34 3.56 13.29
N THR A 62 9.29 4.48 14.27
CA THR A 62 9.11 5.93 14.07
C THR A 62 10.43 6.62 13.72
#